data_AF-A0AAU9XUV1-F1
#
_entry.id   AF-A0AAU9XUV1-F1
#
_cell.length_a   1.000
_cell.length_b   1.000
_cell.length_c   1.000
_cell.angle_alpha   90.00
_cell.angle_beta   90.00
_cell.angle_gamma   90.00
#
_symmetry.space_group_name_H-M   'P 1'
#
loop_
_entity.id
_entity.type
_entity.pdbx_description
1 polymer ?
#
loop_
_entity_poly.entity_id
_entity_poly.type
_entity_poly.pdbx_seq_one_letter_code
_entity_poly.pdbx_strand_id
1 'polypeptide(L)'
;VEPNLDKVAKIQFVLFNQTSSLWCPAQGAPAPFIVWRKNGIMVQNSTSIKYQLTITEENNDKYSCEVKKQDDLDKEEIRLVIERCPDPCRCTIAVGIIGTATRIECRGKHLQSVPRHLPFSTAKLELGNNQIKELPPGVFNNNTELISLYVTYLL
;
A
#
# COMPACT_ATOMS: atom_id res chain seq x y z
N VAL A 1 -19.75 4.78 21.88
CA VAL A 1 -19.03 5.77 21.05
C VAL A 1 -19.55 5.62 19.65
N GLU A 2 -20.03 6.70 19.04
CA GLU A 2 -20.62 6.64 17.70
C GLU A 2 -19.57 6.28 16.63
N PRO A 3 -19.93 5.46 15.63
CA PRO A 3 -19.01 5.12 14.55
C PRO A 3 -18.58 6.31 13.69
N ASN A 4 -17.30 6.40 13.34
CA ASN A 4 -16.78 7.38 12.39
C ASN A 4 -15.56 6.90 11.60
N LEU A 5 -15.26 7.62 10.52
CA LEU A 5 -14.17 7.34 9.57
C LEU A 5 -13.08 8.43 9.52
N ASP A 6 -12.95 9.27 10.56
CA ASP A 6 -12.07 10.45 10.58
C ASP A 6 -10.58 10.18 10.28
N LYS A 7 -10.13 8.93 10.47
CA LYS A 7 -8.73 8.51 10.28
C LYS A 7 -8.47 7.81 8.95
N VAL A 8 -9.47 7.72 8.07
CA VAL A 8 -9.32 7.06 6.77
C VAL A 8 -8.53 7.96 5.82
N ALA A 9 -7.47 7.41 5.23
CA ALA A 9 -6.72 8.10 4.18
C ALA A 9 -7.52 8.09 2.87
N LYS A 10 -7.78 9.29 2.31
CA LYS A 10 -8.46 9.46 1.02
C LYS A 10 -7.65 8.95 -0.16
N ILE A 11 -6.32 8.99 -0.06
CA ILE A 11 -5.42 8.43 -1.08
C ILE A 11 -4.78 7.19 -0.50
N GLN A 12 -4.89 6.07 -1.23
CA GLN A 12 -4.26 4.81 -0.85
C GLN A 12 -3.50 4.22 -2.02
N PHE A 13 -2.36 3.60 -1.71
CA PHE A 13 -1.44 3.04 -2.68
C PHE A 13 -1.68 1.54 -2.81
N VAL A 14 -1.74 1.06 -4.05
CA VAL A 14 -1.89 -0.36 -4.36
C VAL A 14 -0.86 -0.76 -5.40
N LEU A 15 -0.33 -1.97 -5.29
CA LEU A 15 0.69 -2.46 -6.20
C LEU A 15 0.02 -3.23 -7.36
N PHE A 16 0.34 -2.83 -8.59
CA PHE A 16 -0.20 -3.45 -9.81
C PHE A 16 0.13 -4.94 -9.89
N ASN A 17 -0.85 -5.74 -10.32
CA ASN A 17 -0.78 -7.19 -10.46
C ASN A 17 -0.33 -7.91 -9.17
N GLN A 18 -0.64 -7.33 -8.01
CA GLN A 18 -0.37 -7.89 -6.69
C GLN A 18 -1.61 -7.74 -5.79
N THR A 19 -1.80 -8.69 -4.88
CA THR A 19 -2.89 -8.61 -3.90
C THR A 19 -2.55 -7.59 -2.82
N SER A 20 -3.17 -6.42 -2.88
CA SER A 20 -3.01 -5.32 -1.94
C SER A 20 -4.18 -5.24 -0.96
N SER A 21 -4.08 -4.42 0.08
CA SER A 21 -5.16 -4.18 1.05
C SER A 21 -5.46 -2.70 1.16
N LEU A 22 -6.73 -2.31 0.94
CA LEU A 22 -7.21 -1.00 1.37
C LEU A 22 -7.45 -1.02 2.87
N TRP A 23 -7.28 0.14 3.49
CA TRP A 23 -7.45 0.37 4.91
C TRP A 23 -8.56 1.37 5.18
N CYS A 24 -9.49 1.00 6.04
CA CYS A 24 -10.56 1.85 6.54
C CYS A 24 -10.61 1.73 8.06
N PRO A 25 -9.72 2.44 8.78
CA PRO A 25 -9.71 2.43 10.25
C PRO A 25 -10.95 3.14 10.81
N ALA A 26 -12.03 2.38 11.00
CA ALA A 26 -13.24 2.86 11.64
C ALA A 26 -13.10 2.88 13.17
N GLN A 27 -13.62 3.93 13.80
CA GLN A 27 -13.70 4.07 15.25
C GLN A 27 -15.13 3.80 15.70
N GLY A 28 -15.34 3.34 16.93
CA GLY A 28 -16.66 3.07 17.49
C GLY A 28 -16.63 2.02 18.60
N ALA A 29 -17.60 2.08 19.50
CA ALA A 29 -17.77 1.08 20.56
C ALA A 29 -19.27 0.75 20.71
N PRO A 30 -19.71 -0.49 20.39
CA PRO A 30 -18.90 -1.63 19.91
C PRO A 30 -18.26 -1.38 18.53
N ALA A 31 -17.29 -2.23 18.14
CA ALA A 31 -16.63 -2.10 16.84
C ALA A 31 -17.68 -2.12 15.70
N PRO A 32 -17.69 -1.10 14.82
CA PRO A 32 -18.72 -1.01 13.79
C PRO A 32 -18.51 -2.03 12.67
N PHE A 33 -19.61 -2.39 12.01
CA PHE A 33 -19.55 -3.09 10.73
C PHE A 33 -19.17 -2.10 9.63
N ILE A 34 -18.12 -2.42 8.89
CA ILE A 34 -17.60 -1.66 7.76
C ILE A 34 -18.12 -2.30 6.49
N VAL A 35 -18.81 -1.49 5.70
CA VAL A 35 -19.33 -1.86 4.37
C VAL A 35 -18.36 -1.32 3.33
N TRP A 36 -17.69 -2.22 2.61
CA TRP A 36 -16.86 -1.87 1.48
C TRP A 36 -17.68 -1.90 0.19
N ARG A 37 -17.48 -0.89 -0.65
CA ARG A 37 -18.10 -0.81 -1.98
C ARG A 37 -17.08 -0.66 -3.08
N LYS A 38 -17.37 -1.32 -4.20
CA LYS A 38 -16.70 -1.15 -5.49
C LYS A 38 -17.74 -0.70 -6.51
N ASN A 39 -17.57 0.49 -7.09
CA ASN A 39 -18.54 1.09 -8.01
C ASN A 39 -19.96 1.15 -7.43
N GLY A 40 -20.07 1.40 -6.11
CA GLY A 40 -21.35 1.41 -5.38
C GLY A 40 -21.89 0.04 -4.97
N ILE A 41 -21.34 -1.06 -5.52
CA ILE A 41 -21.76 -2.43 -5.19
C ILE A 41 -21.05 -2.87 -3.90
N MET A 42 -21.80 -3.43 -2.95
CA MET A 42 -21.26 -3.96 -1.71
C MET A 42 -20.41 -5.21 -2.00
N VAL A 43 -19.12 -5.16 -1.62
CA VAL A 43 -18.15 -6.25 -1.84
C VAL A 43 -17.71 -6.92 -0.54
N GLN A 44 -17.86 -6.24 0.60
CA GLN A 44 -17.59 -6.81 1.92
C GLN A 44 -18.44 -6.09 2.97
N ASN A 45 -18.91 -6.82 3.98
CA ASN A 45 -19.60 -6.27 5.15
C ASN A 45 -19.14 -7.05 6.39
N SER A 46 -18.23 -6.46 7.17
CA SER A 46 -17.59 -7.11 8.33
C SER A 46 -16.99 -6.07 9.27
N THR A 47 -16.47 -6.48 10.42
CA THR A 47 -15.68 -5.60 11.30
C THR A 47 -14.23 -5.41 10.85
N SER A 48 -13.84 -5.97 9.69
CA SER A 48 -12.48 -5.86 9.16
C SER A 48 -12.22 -4.46 8.62
N ILE A 49 -11.18 -3.82 9.18
CA ILE A 49 -10.64 -2.55 8.69
C ILE A 49 -9.87 -2.69 7.36
N LYS A 50 -9.72 -3.92 6.84
CA LYS A 50 -8.99 -4.21 5.60
C LYS A 50 -9.88 -4.85 4.55
N TYR A 51 -9.75 -4.39 3.31
CA TYR A 51 -10.33 -5.02 2.12
C TYR A 51 -9.21 -5.39 1.13
N GLN A 52 -9.09 -6.69 0.84
CA GLN A 52 -8.09 -7.20 -0.10
C GLN A 52 -8.59 -7.12 -1.54
N LEU A 53 -7.71 -6.68 -2.45
CA LEU A 53 -8.01 -6.61 -3.87
C LEU A 53 -6.74 -6.77 -4.71
N THR A 54 -6.95 -7.13 -5.98
CA THR A 54 -5.89 -7.23 -6.98
C THR A 54 -6.25 -6.35 -8.16
N ILE A 55 -5.40 -5.37 -8.47
CA ILE A 55 -5.55 -4.53 -9.66
C ILE A 55 -4.80 -5.19 -10.81
N THR A 56 -5.54 -5.71 -11.80
CA THR A 56 -4.97 -6.32 -13.01
C THR A 56 -5.05 -5.41 -14.22
N GLU A 57 -5.91 -4.38 -14.17
CA GLU A 57 -6.13 -3.40 -15.23
C GLU A 57 -6.33 -2.03 -14.59
N GLU A 58 -5.76 -0.99 -15.20
CA GLU A 58 -5.98 0.38 -14.77
C GLU A 58 -7.36 0.84 -15.24
N ASN A 59 -8.30 0.92 -14.30
CA ASN A 59 -9.64 1.36 -14.55
C ASN A 59 -10.01 2.48 -13.56
N ASN A 60 -11.12 3.17 -13.83
CA ASN A 60 -11.63 4.22 -12.97
C ASN A 60 -12.56 3.66 -11.88
N ASP A 61 -12.26 2.46 -11.36
CA ASP A 61 -13.05 1.85 -10.31
C ASP A 61 -13.06 2.75 -9.06
N LYS A 62 -14.24 2.99 -8.52
CA LYS A 62 -14.47 3.80 -7.34
C LYS A 62 -14.62 2.91 -6.12
N TYR A 63 -13.74 3.09 -5.14
CA TYR A 63 -13.76 2.36 -3.88
C TYR A 63 -14.23 3.27 -2.75
N SER A 64 -15.07 2.75 -1.86
CA SER A 64 -15.47 3.47 -0.65
C SER A 64 -15.68 2.50 0.51
N CYS A 65 -15.51 3.00 1.72
CA CYS A 65 -15.93 2.31 2.93
C CYS A 65 -16.96 3.15 3.69
N GLU A 66 -17.89 2.48 4.34
CA GLU A 66 -19.06 3.08 4.97
C GLU A 66 -19.31 2.46 6.35
N VAL A 67 -19.68 3.27 7.33
CA VAL A 67 -20.19 2.79 8.63
C VAL A 67 -21.51 3.47 8.96
N LYS A 68 -22.46 2.69 9.47
CA LYS A 68 -23.77 3.20 9.86
C LYS A 68 -23.66 3.92 11.20
N LYS A 69 -24.10 5.18 11.23
CA LYS A 69 -24.34 5.98 12.44
C LYS A 69 -25.79 5.77 12.92
N GLN A 70 -26.16 6.35 14.06
CA GLN A 70 -27.49 6.14 14.62
C GLN A 70 -28.60 6.59 13.65
N ASP A 71 -28.42 7.77 13.05
CA ASP A 71 -29.38 8.40 12.14
C ASP A 71 -28.75 8.80 10.78
N ASP A 72 -27.48 8.46 10.55
CA ASP A 72 -26.72 8.89 9.38
C ASP A 72 -25.80 7.76 8.86
N LEU A 73 -25.06 8.06 7.79
CA LEU A 73 -24.04 7.20 7.22
C LEU A 73 -22.73 7.98 7.16
N ASP A 74 -21.69 7.45 7.79
CA ASP A 74 -20.34 7.93 7.51
C ASP A 74 -19.77 7.19 6.31
N LYS A 75 -19.20 7.91 5.37
CA LYS A 75 -18.69 7.36 4.11
C LYS A 75 -17.42 8.07 3.69
N GLU A 76 -16.40 7.28 3.38
CA GLU A 76 -15.16 7.79 2.81
C GLU A 76 -14.90 7.19 1.42
N GLU A 77 -14.65 8.07 0.46
CA GLU A 77 -14.22 7.71 -0.89
C GLU A 77 -12.70 7.56 -0.93
N ILE A 78 -12.24 6.45 -1.49
CA ILE A 78 -10.83 6.10 -1.57
C ILE A 78 -10.37 6.25 -3.01
N ARG A 79 -9.47 7.20 -3.23
CA ARG A 79 -8.73 7.37 -4.48
C ARG A 79 -7.51 6.46 -4.46
N LEU A 80 -7.42 5.57 -5.44
CA LEU A 80 -6.27 4.70 -5.61
C LEU A 80 -5.15 5.41 -6.37
N VAL A 81 -3.92 5.22 -5.90
CA VAL A 81 -2.70 5.45 -6.67
C VAL A 81 -2.09 4.09 -6.96
N ILE A 82 -2.05 3.73 -8.24
CA ILE A 82 -1.53 2.45 -8.70
C ILE A 82 -0.02 2.60 -8.86
N GLU A 83 0.73 1.84 -8.08
CA GLU A 83 2.18 1.77 -8.14
C GLU A 83 2.62 0.53 -8.90
N ARG A 84 3.80 0.59 -9.49
CA ARG A 84 4.39 -0.55 -10.22
C ARG A 84 5.72 -0.92 -9.61
N CYS A 85 6.03 -2.21 -9.71
CA CYS A 85 7.36 -2.66 -9.32
C CYS A 85 8.40 -2.10 -10.30
N PRO A 86 9.53 -1.57 -9.83
CA PRO A 86 10.58 -1.09 -10.71
C PRO A 86 11.21 -2.25 -11.50
N ASP A 87 11.34 -2.12 -12.81
CA ASP A 87 12.10 -3.08 -13.62
C ASP A 87 13.61 -2.90 -13.39
N PRO A 88 14.41 -3.97 -13.33
CA PRO A 88 14.08 -5.40 -13.45
C PRO A 88 13.91 -6.11 -12.08
N CYS A 89 13.44 -5.38 -11.07
CA CYS A 89 13.27 -5.87 -9.71
C CYS A 89 11.98 -6.69 -9.57
N ARG A 90 11.86 -7.38 -8.43
CA ARG A 90 10.64 -8.09 -8.05
C ARG A 90 10.10 -7.54 -6.76
N CYS A 91 8.79 -7.37 -6.69
CA CYS A 91 8.13 -6.84 -5.50
C CYS A 91 7.29 -7.94 -4.88
N THR A 92 7.34 -8.04 -3.55
CA THR A 92 6.50 -8.96 -2.78
C THR A 92 5.83 -8.21 -1.64
N ILE A 93 4.57 -8.56 -1.38
CA ILE A 93 3.82 -8.03 -0.24
C ILE A 93 3.92 -9.05 0.88
N ALA A 94 4.58 -8.66 1.97
CA ALA A 94 4.65 -9.45 3.19
C ALA A 94 3.56 -8.98 4.15
N VAL A 95 2.70 -9.89 4.59
CA VAL A 95 1.74 -9.63 5.68
C VAL A 95 2.37 -10.08 6.98
N GLY A 96 2.73 -9.12 7.84
CA GLY A 96 3.26 -9.37 9.17
C GLY A 96 2.27 -9.00 10.27
N ILE A 97 2.66 -9.26 11.52
CA ILE A 97 1.89 -8.92 12.73
C ILE A 97 1.62 -7.41 12.82
N ILE A 98 2.54 -6.59 12.30
CA ILE A 98 2.54 -5.12 12.41
C ILE A 98 1.89 -4.45 11.18
N GLY A 99 1.51 -5.21 10.15
CA GLY A 99 0.91 -4.64 8.94
C GLY A 99 1.38 -5.30 7.63
N THR A 100 1.05 -4.64 6.52
CA THR A 100 1.50 -5.00 5.18
C THR A 100 2.80 -4.26 4.85
N ALA A 101 3.82 -4.98 4.40
CA ALA A 101 5.12 -4.43 4.06
C ALA A 101 5.50 -4.80 2.62
N THR A 102 5.87 -3.81 1.80
CA THR A 102 6.37 -4.08 0.45
C THR A 102 7.89 -4.30 0.49
N ARG A 103 8.33 -5.45 0.00
CA ARG A 103 9.74 -5.78 -0.20
C ARG A 103 10.09 -5.71 -1.68
N ILE A 104 11.16 -4.98 -2.00
CA ILE A 104 11.66 -4.84 -3.37
C ILE A 104 13.01 -5.55 -3.48
N GLU A 105 13.07 -6.54 -4.36
CA GLU A 105 14.21 -7.40 -4.62
C GLU A 105 14.89 -7.01 -5.93
N CYS A 106 15.97 -6.25 -5.82
CA CYS A 106 16.79 -5.78 -6.93
C CYS A 106 18.21 -6.37 -6.92
N ARG A 107 18.46 -7.44 -6.15
CA ARG A 107 19.81 -8.01 -6.02
C ARG A 107 20.33 -8.55 -7.35
N GLY A 108 21.59 -8.25 -7.70
CA GLY A 108 22.24 -8.84 -8.88
C GLY A 108 21.62 -8.41 -10.21
N LYS A 109 21.04 -7.22 -10.29
CA LYS A 109 20.30 -6.72 -11.46
C LYS A 109 21.12 -5.78 -12.35
N HIS A 110 22.43 -5.69 -12.12
CA HIS A 110 23.34 -4.79 -12.85
C HIS A 110 22.92 -3.32 -12.79
N LEU A 111 22.22 -2.92 -11.72
CA LEU A 111 21.77 -1.54 -11.55
C LEU A 111 22.96 -0.62 -11.34
N GLN A 112 23.01 0.50 -12.07
CA GLN A 112 24.03 1.55 -11.90
C GLN A 112 23.56 2.67 -10.95
N SER A 113 22.25 2.74 -10.70
CA SER A 113 21.62 3.68 -9.77
C SER A 113 20.43 3.01 -9.08
N VAL A 114 19.93 3.63 -8.01
CA VAL A 114 18.64 3.24 -7.42
C VAL A 114 17.54 3.35 -8.49
N PRO A 115 16.62 2.38 -8.62
CA PRO A 115 15.49 2.48 -9.55
C PRO A 115 14.63 3.71 -9.26
N ARG A 116 14.20 4.41 -10.32
CA ARG A 116 13.27 5.53 -10.17
C ARG A 116 11.89 5.00 -9.82
N HIS A 117 11.13 5.77 -9.03
CA HIS A 117 9.75 5.44 -8.64
C HIS A 117 9.60 4.13 -7.85
N LEU A 118 10.33 4.03 -6.72
CA LEU A 118 10.05 2.99 -5.73
C LEU A 118 8.62 3.18 -5.17
N PRO A 119 7.81 2.11 -5.08
CA PRO A 119 6.54 2.13 -4.37
C PRO A 119 6.61 2.88 -3.03
N PHE A 120 5.66 3.77 -2.75
CA PHE A 120 5.62 4.58 -1.54
C PHE A 120 5.62 3.72 -0.27
N SER A 121 4.92 2.58 -0.32
CA SER A 121 4.84 1.62 0.79
C SER A 121 6.06 0.68 0.90
N THR A 122 7.19 1.01 0.26
CA THR A 122 8.42 0.21 0.34
C THR A 122 8.95 0.21 1.76
N ALA A 123 8.95 -0.97 2.38
CA ALA A 123 9.50 -1.18 3.71
C ALA A 123 10.91 -1.77 3.68
N LYS A 124 11.20 -2.62 2.68
CA LYS A 124 12.50 -3.28 2.52
C LYS A 124 12.99 -3.18 1.09
N LEU A 125 14.21 -2.69 0.90
CA LEU A 125 14.85 -2.56 -0.41
C LEU A 125 16.20 -3.29 -0.45
N GLU A 126 16.33 -4.22 -1.38
CA GLU A 126 17.52 -5.07 -1.57
C GLU A 126 18.25 -4.68 -2.86
N LEU A 127 19.34 -3.93 -2.74
CA LEU A 127 20.18 -3.47 -3.84
C LEU A 127 21.53 -4.20 -3.92
N GLY A 128 21.72 -5.29 -3.17
CA GLY A 128 22.99 -6.00 -3.12
C GLY A 128 23.49 -6.51 -4.48
N ASN A 129 24.80 -6.64 -4.63
CA ASN A 129 25.47 -7.15 -5.83
C ASN A 129 25.10 -6.37 -7.11
N ASN A 130 24.98 -5.05 -7.02
CA ASN A 130 24.77 -4.15 -8.16
C ASN A 130 26.02 -3.29 -8.44
N GLN A 131 25.92 -2.38 -9.41
CA GLN A 131 26.99 -1.46 -9.85
C GLN A 131 26.73 -0.03 -9.37
N ILE A 132 25.93 0.12 -8.31
CA ILE A 132 25.60 1.42 -7.70
C ILE A 132 26.84 1.89 -6.95
N LYS A 133 27.44 3.00 -7.38
CA LYS A 133 28.67 3.55 -6.77
C LYS A 133 28.37 4.46 -5.58
N GLU A 134 27.25 5.15 -5.62
CA GLU A 134 26.83 6.11 -4.60
C GLU A 134 25.30 6.17 -4.52
N LEU A 135 24.81 6.56 -3.35
CA LEU A 135 23.41 6.85 -3.12
C LEU A 135 23.24 8.37 -3.08
N PRO A 136 22.53 8.97 -4.05
CA PRO A 136 22.32 10.42 -4.05
C PRO A 136 21.63 10.87 -2.75
N PRO A 137 21.98 12.04 -2.19
CA PRO A 137 21.29 12.61 -1.05
C PRO A 137 19.78 12.71 -1.32
N GLY A 138 18.97 12.22 -0.37
CA GLY A 138 17.51 12.29 -0.46
C GLY A 138 16.85 11.31 -1.43
N VAL A 139 17.58 10.35 -2.00
CA VAL A 139 17.02 9.35 -2.94
C VAL A 139 15.86 8.52 -2.36
N PHE A 140 15.72 8.47 -1.03
CA PHE A 140 14.63 7.77 -0.32
C PHE A 140 13.67 8.70 0.46
N ASN A 141 13.69 10.02 0.24
CA ASN A 141 12.87 10.96 1.01
C ASN A 141 11.36 10.69 0.90
N ASN A 142 10.91 10.11 -0.22
CA ASN A 142 9.51 9.76 -0.45
C ASN A 142 9.15 8.35 0.04
N ASN A 143 10.11 7.56 0.54
CA ASN A 143 9.87 6.22 1.06
C ASN A 143 9.90 6.26 2.59
N THR A 144 8.94 6.95 3.20
CA THR A 144 8.88 7.16 4.66
C THR A 144 8.70 5.87 5.45
N GLU A 145 8.20 4.82 4.81
CA GLU A 145 8.04 3.47 5.38
C GLU A 145 9.31 2.61 5.27
N LEU A 146 10.38 3.10 4.63
CA LEU A 146 11.60 2.33 4.40
C LEU A 146 12.36 2.14 5.72
N ILE A 147 12.32 0.90 6.23
CA ILE A 147 12.98 0.50 7.48
C ILE A 147 14.26 -0.31 7.25
N SER A 148 14.42 -0.91 6.07
CA SER A 148 15.56 -1.79 5.77
C SER A 148 16.07 -1.52 4.36
N LEU A 149 17.34 -1.12 4.27
CA LEU A 149 18.07 -0.96 3.03
C LEU A 149 19.30 -1.86 3.05
N TYR A 150 19.41 -2.75 2.07
CA TYR A 150 20.57 -3.64 1.94
C TYR A 150 21.35 -3.32 0.67
N VAL A 151 22.61 -2.92 0.83
CA VAL A 151 23.54 -2.62 -0.27
C VAL A 151 24.82 -3.41 -0.03
N THR A 152 25.27 -4.13 -1.05
CA THR A 152 26.56 -4.82 -1.06
C THR A 152 27.23 -4.63 -2.41
N TYR A 153 28.55 -4.49 -2.38
CA TYR A 153 29.39 -4.42 -3.56
C TYR A 153 29.91 -5.82 -3.89
N LEU A 154 30.10 -6.11 -5.18
CA LEU A 154 30.98 -7.20 -5.59
C LEU A 154 32.41 -6.64 -5.47
N LEU A 155 33.25 -7.31 -4.66
CA LEU A 155 34.69 -7.03 -4.59
C LEU A 155 35.36 -7.32 -5.93
#